data_AF-A0AAU5QYU7-F1
#
_entry.id   AF-A0AAU5QYU7-F1
#
_cell.length_a   1.000
_cell.length_b   1.000
_cell.length_c   1.000
_cell.angle_alpha   90.00
_cell.angle_beta   90.00
_cell.angle_gamma   90.00
#
_symmetry.space_group_name_H-M   'P 1'
#
loop_
_entity.id
_entity.type
_entity.pdbx_description
1 polymer ?
#
loop_
_entity_poly.entity_id
_entity_poly.type
_entity_poly.pdbx_seq_one_letter_code
_entity_poly.pdbx_strand_id
1 'polypeptide(L)'
;MKKMSLRTRVLTGAVAAAALSAGTFGAMSANASAPAAAPAAAVKADTADRNLQQSTHLTVAAATKAAQATLDAAKKENQRVSVAVVDRNGNTLVTLRGDGAGPQSPESAVKKAYTAVSWNAPTSELTKRLEQAPNLKDIPGTLFLAGGAPVQVKGAPVAGIGVAGAPSGDLDEKFAAAGVAALAK
;
A
#
# COMPACT_ATOMS: atom_id res chain seq x y z
N MET A 1 -19.89 10.53 49.84
CA MET A 1 -21.27 10.96 50.15
C MET A 1 -21.58 12.20 49.31
N LYS A 2 -21.98 12.01 48.05
CA LYS A 2 -23.35 12.16 47.52
C LYS A 2 -23.98 13.54 47.80
N LYS A 3 -24.18 14.33 46.74
CA LYS A 3 -25.51 14.84 46.35
C LYS A 3 -25.55 15.19 44.85
N MET A 4 -26.53 14.55 44.19
CA MET A 4 -26.93 14.62 42.79
C MET A 4 -27.53 15.99 42.46
N SER A 5 -27.34 16.47 41.22
CA SER A 5 -28.15 17.54 40.63
C SER A 5 -28.98 16.97 39.48
N LEU A 6 -30.30 17.07 39.67
CA LEU A 6 -31.35 16.67 38.75
C LEU A 6 -31.44 17.62 37.55
N ARG A 7 -31.45 17.07 36.33
CA ARG A 7 -32.20 17.66 35.21
C ARG A 7 -32.91 16.55 34.44
N THR A 8 -34.19 16.38 34.80
CA THR A 8 -35.18 15.50 34.17
C THR A 8 -36.27 16.38 33.56
N ARG A 9 -36.62 16.11 32.29
CA ARG A 9 -37.88 16.35 31.54
C ARG A 9 -37.50 16.22 30.06
N VAL A 10 -37.77 15.16 29.27
CA VAL A 10 -38.96 14.31 29.02
C VAL A 10 -40.21 15.11 28.63
N LEU A 11 -40.86 14.61 27.56
CA LEU A 11 -42.06 15.07 26.81
C LEU A 11 -41.71 16.05 25.68
N THR A 12 -41.96 15.77 24.40
CA THR A 12 -43.15 15.20 23.71
C THR A 12 -42.68 14.59 22.37
N GLY A 13 -43.20 13.50 21.80
CA GLY A 13 -44.53 12.91 21.90
C GLY A 13 -45.16 12.90 20.49
N ALA A 14 -45.02 11.79 19.75
CA ALA A 14 -45.93 11.38 18.66
C ALA A 14 -45.67 9.91 18.31
N VAL A 15 -46.08 9.00 19.19
CA VAL A 15 -46.36 7.60 18.82
C VAL A 15 -47.83 7.58 18.41
N ALA A 16 -48.09 7.41 17.11
CA ALA A 16 -49.43 7.11 16.62
C ALA A 16 -49.68 5.60 16.75
N ALA A 17 -50.56 5.22 17.67
CA ALA A 17 -51.11 3.87 17.80
C ALA A 17 -52.51 3.84 17.19
N ALA A 18 -52.74 2.95 16.21
CA ALA A 18 -54.04 2.42 15.79
C ALA A 18 -53.78 1.29 14.78
N ALA A 19 -54.41 0.12 14.77
CA ALA A 19 -55.28 -0.58 15.70
C ALA A 19 -55.20 -2.06 15.27
N LEU A 20 -55.10 -2.99 16.23
CA LEU A 20 -55.19 -4.41 15.95
C LEU A 20 -56.64 -4.75 15.58
N SER A 21 -56.89 -5.02 14.30
CA SER A 21 -58.07 -5.78 13.87
C SER A 21 -57.57 -7.11 13.30
N ALA A 22 -57.99 -8.19 13.94
CA ALA A 22 -57.81 -9.55 13.45
C ALA A 22 -58.58 -9.68 12.13
N GLY A 23 -57.85 -9.77 11.02
CA GLY A 23 -58.37 -9.95 9.68
C GLY A 23 -57.39 -10.77 8.87
N THR A 24 -57.90 -11.82 8.24
CA THR A 24 -57.21 -12.88 7.49
C THR A 24 -56.08 -12.40 6.55
N PHE A 25 -55.00 -13.17 6.54
CA PHE A 25 -53.83 -13.07 5.66
C PHE A 25 -54.13 -12.62 4.23
N GLY A 26 -53.55 -11.48 3.86
CA GLY A 26 -53.48 -10.99 2.49
C GLY A 26 -52.45 -9.86 2.42
N ALA A 27 -51.16 -10.20 2.51
CA ALA A 27 -50.08 -9.24 2.35
C ALA A 27 -49.99 -8.82 0.87
N MET A 28 -50.77 -7.81 0.49
CA MET A 28 -50.57 -7.06 -0.74
C MET A 28 -49.36 -6.15 -0.52
N SER A 29 -48.18 -6.56 -1.00
CA SER A 29 -46.99 -5.71 -1.02
C SER A 29 -47.25 -4.50 -1.93
N ALA A 30 -47.53 -3.34 -1.33
CA ALA A 30 -47.52 -2.06 -2.03
C ALA A 30 -46.06 -1.68 -2.31
N ASN A 31 -45.57 -1.97 -3.52
CA ASN A 31 -44.26 -1.54 -3.96
C ASN A 31 -44.34 -0.07 -4.39
N ALA A 32 -44.07 0.85 -3.46
CA ALA A 32 -43.89 2.26 -3.79
C ALA A 32 -42.54 2.40 -4.51
N SER A 33 -42.56 2.36 -5.85
CA SER A 33 -41.41 2.68 -6.68
C SER A 33 -41.04 4.15 -6.48
N ALA A 34 -40.04 4.40 -5.63
CA ALA A 34 -39.39 5.71 -5.57
C ALA A 34 -38.81 6.04 -6.95
N PRO A 35 -38.96 7.29 -7.45
CA PRO A 35 -38.39 7.66 -8.74
C PRO A 35 -36.87 7.48 -8.67
N ALA A 36 -36.35 6.58 -9.50
CA ALA A 36 -34.93 6.35 -9.63
C ALA A 36 -34.25 7.67 -10.00
N ALA A 37 -33.40 8.19 -9.10
CA ALA A 37 -32.58 9.35 -9.38
C ALA A 37 -31.78 9.08 -10.67
N ALA A 38 -32.02 9.90 -11.70
CA ALA A 38 -31.30 9.79 -12.96
C ALA A 38 -29.78 9.83 -12.69
N PRO A 39 -28.98 8.97 -13.34
CA PRO A 39 -27.55 8.94 -13.09
C PRO A 39 -26.95 10.29 -13.48
N ALA A 40 -26.29 10.95 -12.53
CA ALA A 40 -25.56 12.17 -12.78
C ALA A 40 -24.50 11.90 -13.85
N ALA A 41 -24.60 12.58 -15.00
CA ALA A 41 -23.63 12.45 -16.07
C ALA A 41 -22.24 12.85 -15.57
N ALA A 42 -21.24 12.01 -15.80
CA ALA A 42 -19.86 12.30 -15.42
C ALA A 42 -19.36 13.52 -16.22
N VAL A 43 -18.97 14.58 -15.51
CA VAL A 43 -18.35 15.76 -16.10
C VAL A 43 -16.93 15.38 -16.53
N LYS A 44 -16.71 15.21 -17.84
CA LYS A 44 -15.38 15.08 -18.44
C LYS A 44 -15.03 16.42 -19.07
N ALA A 45 -13.81 16.92 -18.84
CA ALA A 45 -13.28 18.11 -19.49
C ALA A 45 -11.84 17.85 -19.89
N ASP A 46 -11.50 18.15 -21.15
CA ASP A 46 -10.14 18.02 -21.67
C ASP A 46 -9.32 19.24 -21.24
N THR A 47 -8.22 19.00 -20.53
CA THR A 47 -7.32 20.05 -20.05
C THR A 47 -6.25 20.34 -21.10
N ALA A 48 -5.96 21.62 -21.35
CA ALA A 48 -4.93 22.02 -22.31
C ALA A 48 -3.51 21.56 -21.89
N ASP A 49 -2.73 21.11 -22.86
CA ASP A 49 -1.44 20.41 -22.71
C ASP A 49 -0.38 21.13 -21.86
N ARG A 50 -0.41 22.47 -21.80
CA ARG A 50 0.58 23.28 -21.07
C ARG A 50 0.63 23.03 -19.55
N ASN A 51 -0.37 22.35 -18.99
CA ASN A 51 -0.47 22.04 -17.56
C ASN A 51 -0.24 20.54 -17.24
N LEU A 52 0.23 19.76 -18.22
CA LEU A 52 0.45 18.31 -18.07
C LEU A 52 1.94 18.00 -17.91
N GLN A 53 2.26 17.01 -17.07
CA GLN A 53 3.59 16.42 -17.00
C GLN A 53 3.49 14.90 -17.10
N GLN A 54 4.44 14.28 -17.79
CA GLN A 54 4.53 12.83 -17.96
C GLN A 54 5.54 12.25 -16.97
N SER A 55 5.27 11.07 -16.42
CA SER A 55 6.18 10.32 -15.55
C SER A 55 6.50 8.96 -16.16
N THR A 56 7.70 8.45 -15.88
CA THR A 56 8.17 7.14 -16.36
C THR A 56 8.03 6.11 -15.24
N HIS A 57 7.51 4.94 -15.57
CA HIS A 57 7.23 3.86 -14.63
C HIS A 57 7.70 2.51 -15.19
N LEU A 58 7.96 1.55 -14.30
CA LEU A 58 8.07 0.16 -14.73
C LEU A 58 6.70 -0.34 -15.17
N THR A 59 6.67 -1.15 -16.23
CA THR A 59 5.47 -1.95 -16.51
C THR A 59 5.30 -3.01 -15.42
N VAL A 60 4.06 -3.46 -15.20
CA VAL A 60 3.78 -4.59 -14.28
C VAL A 60 4.58 -5.83 -14.67
N ALA A 61 4.75 -6.09 -15.97
CA ALA A 61 5.56 -7.20 -16.47
C ALA A 61 7.04 -7.06 -16.08
N ALA A 62 7.62 -5.87 -16.21
CA ALA A 62 9.01 -5.61 -15.80
C ALA A 62 9.18 -5.73 -14.28
N ALA A 63 8.26 -5.15 -13.49
CA ALA A 63 8.27 -5.27 -12.04
C ALA A 63 8.15 -6.74 -11.59
N THR A 64 7.28 -7.52 -12.23
CA THR A 64 7.09 -8.96 -11.93
C THR A 64 8.35 -9.74 -12.27
N LYS A 65 8.97 -9.48 -13.43
CA LYS A 65 10.24 -10.10 -13.84
C LYS A 65 11.33 -9.86 -12.79
N ALA A 66 11.48 -8.61 -12.33
CA ALA A 66 12.48 -8.24 -11.34
C ALA A 66 12.21 -8.92 -9.99
N ALA A 67 10.96 -8.91 -9.52
CA ALA A 67 10.57 -9.56 -8.27
C ALA A 67 10.82 -11.08 -8.30
N GLN A 68 10.52 -11.73 -9.43
CA GLN A 68 10.76 -13.16 -9.61
C GLN A 68 12.26 -13.47 -9.62
N ALA A 69 13.07 -12.69 -10.35
CA ALA A 69 14.51 -12.86 -10.37
C ALA A 69 15.15 -12.71 -8.99
N THR A 70 14.66 -11.77 -8.18
CA THR A 70 15.06 -11.62 -6.77
C THR A 70 14.70 -12.86 -5.94
N LEU A 71 13.46 -13.36 -6.05
CA LEU A 71 13.03 -14.54 -5.31
C LEU A 71 13.83 -15.78 -5.71
N ASP A 72 14.16 -15.93 -7.00
CA ASP A 72 14.95 -17.03 -7.52
C ASP A 72 16.41 -16.96 -7.05
N ALA A 73 16.98 -15.76 -6.96
CA ALA A 73 18.31 -15.54 -6.40
C ALA A 73 18.36 -15.96 -4.92
N ALA A 74 17.36 -15.57 -4.13
CA ALA A 74 17.26 -15.99 -2.73
C ALA A 74 17.09 -17.51 -2.58
N LYS A 75 16.26 -18.13 -3.43
CA LYS A 75 16.05 -19.59 -3.45
C LYS A 75 17.32 -20.38 -3.74
N LYS A 76 18.16 -19.90 -4.68
CA LYS A 76 19.47 -20.53 -4.98
C LYS A 76 20.41 -20.58 -3.78
N GLU A 77 20.22 -19.69 -2.81
CA GLU A 77 21.00 -19.63 -1.57
C GLU A 77 20.21 -20.16 -0.36
N ASN A 78 19.15 -20.93 -0.61
CA ASN A 78 18.28 -21.53 0.40
C ASN A 78 17.62 -20.52 1.35
N GLN A 79 17.44 -19.27 0.91
CA GLN A 79 16.83 -18.21 1.70
C GLN A 79 15.32 -18.11 1.46
N ARG A 80 14.57 -17.85 2.53
CA ARG A 80 13.11 -17.71 2.51
C ARG A 80 12.74 -16.26 2.74
N VAL A 81 12.50 -15.52 1.66
CA VAL A 81 12.32 -14.06 1.69
C VAL A 81 10.96 -13.64 1.16
N SER A 82 10.52 -12.45 1.57
CA SER A 82 9.50 -11.69 0.85
C SER A 82 10.17 -10.61 0.00
N VAL A 83 9.57 -10.30 -1.14
CA VAL A 83 10.04 -9.34 -2.12
C VAL A 83 8.92 -8.35 -2.43
N ALA A 84 9.25 -7.08 -2.55
CA ALA A 84 8.33 -6.04 -3.00
C ALA A 84 8.98 -5.16 -4.06
N VAL A 85 8.18 -4.68 -5.01
CA VAL A 85 8.55 -3.64 -5.97
C VAL A 85 7.60 -2.46 -5.77
N VAL A 86 8.16 -1.30 -5.45
CA VAL A 86 7.41 -0.06 -5.18
C VAL A 86 7.79 0.97 -6.24
N ASP A 87 6.79 1.59 -6.87
CA ASP A 87 6.98 2.63 -7.88
C ASP A 87 7.50 3.93 -7.24
N ARG A 88 8.12 4.81 -8.04
CA ARG A 88 8.52 6.15 -7.59
C ARG A 88 7.35 6.99 -7.06
N ASN A 89 6.12 6.74 -7.50
CA ASN A 89 4.92 7.39 -6.96
C ASN A 89 4.50 6.86 -5.57
N GLY A 90 5.20 5.86 -5.02
CA GLY A 90 4.97 5.29 -3.70
C GLY A 90 4.00 4.10 -3.67
N ASN A 91 3.34 3.77 -4.79
CA ASN A 91 2.44 2.62 -4.86
C ASN A 91 3.22 1.32 -5.00
N THR A 92 2.75 0.28 -4.32
CA THR A 92 3.30 -1.06 -4.48
C THR A 92 2.80 -1.67 -5.79
N LEU A 93 3.72 -2.08 -6.66
CA LEU A 93 3.40 -2.72 -7.94
C LEU A 93 3.30 -4.24 -7.80
N VAL A 94 4.23 -4.85 -7.05
CA VAL A 94 4.33 -6.31 -6.91
C VAL A 94 4.75 -6.64 -5.49
N THR A 95 4.16 -7.69 -4.92
CA THR A 95 4.63 -8.34 -3.69
C THR A 95 4.63 -9.84 -3.89
N LEU A 96 5.72 -10.50 -3.52
CA LEU A 96 5.83 -11.97 -3.49
C LEU A 96 6.27 -12.38 -2.09
N ARG A 97 5.49 -13.24 -1.42
CA ARG A 97 5.92 -13.88 -0.18
C ARG A 97 6.44 -15.27 -0.51
N GLY A 98 7.74 -15.50 -0.33
CA GLY A 98 8.33 -16.82 -0.52
C GLY A 98 7.82 -17.83 0.51
N ASP A 99 7.76 -19.10 0.11
CA ASP A 99 7.32 -20.18 0.98
C ASP A 99 8.23 -20.31 2.21
N GLY A 100 7.64 -20.23 3.40
CA GLY A 100 8.36 -20.29 4.67
C GLY A 100 9.03 -18.96 5.08
N ALA A 101 8.83 -17.86 4.35
CA ALA A 101 9.34 -16.55 4.77
C ALA A 101 8.69 -16.09 6.09
N GLY A 102 9.47 -15.45 6.97
CA GLY A 102 8.97 -14.97 8.26
C GLY A 102 7.79 -14.00 8.14
N PRO A 103 6.86 -13.95 9.10
CA PRO A 103 5.64 -13.12 9.03
C PRO A 103 5.91 -11.61 8.95
N GLN A 104 7.05 -11.15 9.49
CA GLN A 104 7.47 -9.75 9.44
C GLN A 104 8.00 -9.31 8.06
N SER A 105 8.36 -10.27 7.21
CA SER A 105 9.07 -9.96 5.96
C SER A 105 8.26 -9.22 4.89
N PRO A 106 6.94 -9.46 4.68
CA PRO A 106 6.22 -8.78 3.60
C PRO A 106 6.19 -7.26 3.77
N GLU A 107 5.82 -6.77 4.96
CA GLU A 107 5.76 -5.32 5.22
C GLU A 107 7.16 -4.69 5.23
N SER A 108 8.15 -5.40 5.78
CA SER A 108 9.55 -4.96 5.77
C SER A 108 10.07 -4.76 4.35
N ALA A 109 9.82 -5.72 3.45
CA ALA A 109 10.20 -5.62 2.04
C ALA A 109 9.58 -4.40 1.36
N VAL A 110 8.28 -4.13 1.59
CA VAL A 110 7.59 -2.94 1.05
C VAL A 110 8.23 -1.65 1.57
N LYS A 111 8.47 -1.53 2.87
CA LYS A 111 9.06 -0.30 3.45
C LYS A 111 10.50 -0.08 2.97
N LYS A 112 11.31 -1.13 2.82
CA LYS A 112 12.66 -1.03 2.26
C LYS A 112 12.64 -0.60 0.78
N ALA A 113 11.74 -1.16 -0.03
CA ALA A 113 11.54 -0.76 -1.42
C ALA A 113 11.14 0.72 -1.53
N TYR A 114 10.15 1.13 -0.72
CA TYR A 114 9.69 2.52 -0.63
C TYR A 114 10.83 3.46 -0.21
N THR A 115 11.63 3.07 0.77
CA THR A 115 12.76 3.87 1.25
C THR A 115 13.84 4.00 0.18
N ALA A 116 14.20 2.90 -0.49
CA ALA A 116 15.19 2.91 -1.56
C ALA A 116 14.79 3.84 -2.71
N VAL A 117 13.54 3.74 -3.19
CA VAL A 117 13.06 4.58 -4.29
C VAL A 117 12.89 6.04 -3.88
N SER A 118 12.55 6.32 -2.62
CA SER A 118 12.35 7.68 -2.12
C SER A 118 13.63 8.52 -2.13
N TRP A 119 14.76 7.91 -1.74
CA TRP A 119 16.07 8.59 -1.73
C TRP A 119 16.98 8.24 -2.92
N ASN A 120 16.54 7.37 -3.82
CA ASN A 120 17.34 6.86 -4.93
C ASN A 120 18.70 6.27 -4.48
N ALA A 121 18.69 5.50 -3.40
CA ALA A 121 19.91 4.91 -2.84
C ALA A 121 19.61 3.54 -2.21
N PRO A 122 20.60 2.63 -2.14
CA PRO A 122 20.46 1.40 -1.37
C PRO A 122 20.19 1.70 0.09
N THR A 123 19.32 0.92 0.73
CA THR A 123 18.94 1.15 2.13
C THR A 123 20.09 0.94 3.11
N SER A 124 21.07 0.10 2.78
CA SER A 124 22.31 -0.04 3.56
C SER A 124 23.09 1.28 3.64
N GLU A 125 23.17 2.02 2.53
CA GLU A 125 23.77 3.35 2.48
C GLU A 125 22.95 4.36 3.29
N LEU A 126 21.63 4.33 3.13
CA LEU A 126 20.73 5.23 3.84
C LEU A 126 20.79 5.03 5.36
N THR A 127 20.97 3.79 5.82
CA THR A 127 21.09 3.47 7.26
C THR A 127 22.26 4.24 7.89
N LYS A 128 23.37 4.42 7.17
CA LYS A 128 24.53 5.19 7.67
C LYS A 128 24.22 6.67 7.88
N ARG A 129 23.26 7.23 7.13
CA ARG A 129 22.86 8.64 7.28
C ARG A 129 22.18 8.92 8.62
N LEU A 130 21.69 7.89 9.31
CA LEU A 130 21.08 8.02 10.64
C LEU A 130 22.08 8.47 11.71
N GLU A 131 23.38 8.30 11.50
CA GLU A 131 24.42 8.80 12.43
C GLU A 131 24.37 10.33 12.56
N GLN A 132 24.11 11.03 11.45
CA GLN A 132 24.05 12.49 11.39
C GLN A 132 22.61 13.01 11.44
N ALA A 133 21.64 12.22 10.96
CA ALA A 133 20.24 12.60 10.87
C ALA A 133 19.32 11.48 11.40
N PRO A 134 19.32 11.21 12.71
CA PRO A 134 18.63 10.06 13.30
C PRO A 134 17.11 10.07 13.10
N ASN A 135 16.52 11.25 12.92
CA ASN A 135 15.07 11.42 12.75
C ASN A 135 14.58 11.07 11.34
N LEU A 136 15.47 10.78 10.38
CA LEU A 136 15.06 10.33 9.04
C LEU A 136 14.16 9.08 9.10
N LYS A 137 14.45 8.17 10.04
CA LYS A 137 13.65 6.96 10.27
C LYS A 137 12.23 7.23 10.77
N ASP A 138 11.95 8.45 11.24
CA ASP A 138 10.62 8.83 11.75
C ASP A 138 9.69 9.29 10.62
N ILE A 139 10.20 9.38 9.38
CA ILE A 139 9.39 9.67 8.20
C ILE A 139 8.43 8.49 7.94
N PRO A 140 7.11 8.73 7.80
CA PRO A 140 6.14 7.67 7.59
C PRO A 140 6.45 6.79 6.38
N GLY A 141 6.19 5.48 6.53
CA GLY A 141 6.38 4.49 5.47
C GLY A 141 7.83 4.02 5.27
N THR A 142 8.80 4.62 5.96
CA THR A 142 10.22 4.27 5.77
C THR A 142 10.68 3.11 6.64
N LEU A 143 11.75 2.46 6.19
CA LEU A 143 12.53 1.49 6.95
C LEU A 143 14.00 1.58 6.51
N PHE A 144 14.81 2.22 7.35
CA PHE A 144 16.25 2.37 7.17
C PHE A 144 16.98 1.12 7.68
N LEU A 145 16.95 0.08 6.85
CA LEU A 145 17.60 -1.20 7.09
C LEU A 145 17.95 -1.84 5.75
N ALA A 146 19.18 -2.35 5.59
CA ALA A 146 19.64 -3.00 4.36
C ALA A 146 18.63 -4.02 3.80
N GLY A 147 18.44 -4.00 2.48
CA GLY A 147 17.52 -4.89 1.76
C GLY A 147 16.74 -4.24 0.62
N GLY A 148 16.85 -2.93 0.44
CA GLY A 148 16.23 -2.15 -0.63
C GLY A 148 17.27 -1.63 -1.64
N ALA A 149 16.98 -1.76 -2.93
CA ALA A 149 17.80 -1.26 -4.03
C ALA A 149 16.95 -0.43 -5.02
N PRO A 150 17.39 0.77 -5.45
CA PRO A 150 16.67 1.58 -6.41
C PRO A 150 16.84 1.05 -7.85
N VAL A 151 15.80 1.25 -8.66
CA VAL A 151 15.83 1.07 -10.13
C VAL A 151 15.75 2.45 -10.76
N GLN A 152 16.64 2.73 -11.71
CA GLN A 152 16.76 4.04 -12.34
C GLN A 152 16.56 3.98 -13.85
N VAL A 153 16.07 5.08 -14.42
CA VAL A 153 16.08 5.36 -15.86
C VAL A 153 16.74 6.71 -16.05
N LYS A 154 17.85 6.75 -16.78
CA LYS A 154 18.64 7.98 -17.04
C LYS A 154 19.00 8.75 -15.75
N GLY A 155 19.34 8.02 -14.69
CA GLY A 155 19.72 8.59 -13.38
C GLY A 155 18.55 8.96 -12.46
N ALA A 156 17.30 8.96 -12.95
CA ALA A 156 16.11 9.23 -12.13
C ALA A 156 15.54 7.91 -11.55
N PRO A 157 15.16 7.87 -10.27
CA PRO A 157 14.52 6.68 -9.68
C PRO A 157 13.12 6.48 -10.28
N VAL A 158 12.81 5.25 -10.72
CA VAL A 158 11.49 4.86 -11.22
C VAL A 158 10.81 3.80 -10.36
N ALA A 159 11.59 3.00 -9.63
CA ALA A 159 11.09 2.00 -8.69
C ALA A 159 12.14 1.67 -7.63
N GLY A 160 11.74 0.94 -6.61
CA GLY A 160 12.61 0.32 -5.61
C GLY A 160 12.23 -1.14 -5.47
N ILE A 161 13.22 -2.00 -5.33
CA ILE A 161 13.06 -3.42 -5.02
C ILE A 161 13.49 -3.61 -3.58
N GLY A 162 12.64 -4.19 -2.75
CA GLY A 162 12.90 -4.46 -1.34
C GLY A 162 12.76 -5.93 -1.03
N VAL A 163 13.64 -6.42 -0.16
CA VAL A 163 13.71 -7.82 0.26
C VAL A 163 13.81 -7.88 1.78
N ALA A 164 13.14 -8.87 2.37
CA ALA A 164 13.27 -9.17 3.78
C ALA A 164 13.15 -10.67 4.05
N GLY A 165 13.93 -11.16 5.01
CA GLY A 165 13.77 -12.51 5.56
C GLY A 165 15.05 -13.35 5.54
N ALA A 166 16.11 -12.90 4.84
CA ALA A 166 17.42 -13.54 4.95
C ALA A 166 18.03 -13.29 6.35
N PRO A 167 19.08 -14.06 6.74
CA PRO A 167 19.77 -13.89 8.02
C PRO A 167 20.35 -12.48 8.26
N SER A 168 20.57 -11.69 7.21
CA SER A 168 21.02 -10.31 7.30
C SER A 168 20.38 -9.44 6.22
N GLY A 169 20.29 -8.14 6.50
CA GLY A 169 19.83 -7.15 5.52
C GLY A 169 20.76 -7.02 4.31
N ASP A 170 22.06 -7.32 4.47
CA ASP A 170 23.00 -7.31 3.34
C ASP A 170 22.72 -8.45 2.35
N LEU A 171 22.31 -9.62 2.85
CA LEU A 171 21.83 -10.71 1.98
C LEU A 171 20.52 -10.34 1.29
N ASP A 172 19.58 -9.72 2.03
CA ASP A 172 18.37 -9.16 1.42
C ASP A 172 18.73 -8.20 0.26
N GLU A 173 19.68 -7.29 0.48
CA GLU A 173 20.04 -6.25 -0.51
C GLU A 173 20.80 -6.83 -1.71
N LYS A 174 21.61 -7.86 -1.49
CA LYS A 174 22.21 -8.67 -2.55
C LYS A 174 21.15 -9.27 -3.47
N PHE A 175 20.06 -9.82 -2.92
CA PHE A 175 18.97 -10.36 -3.75
C PHE A 175 18.14 -9.26 -4.43
N ALA A 176 17.95 -8.12 -3.76
CA ALA A 176 17.34 -6.95 -4.39
C ALA A 176 18.14 -6.49 -5.61
N ALA A 177 19.47 -6.41 -5.48
CA ALA A 177 20.39 -6.06 -6.57
C ALA A 177 20.32 -7.05 -7.74
N ALA A 178 20.13 -8.35 -7.48
CA ALA A 178 19.91 -9.34 -8.53
C ALA A 178 18.61 -9.07 -9.33
N GLY A 179 17.55 -8.59 -8.66
CA GLY A 179 16.32 -8.16 -9.33
C GLY A 179 16.52 -6.92 -10.19
N VAL A 180 17.29 -5.94 -9.69
CA VAL A 180 17.67 -4.75 -10.47
C VAL A 180 18.47 -5.17 -11.72
N ALA A 181 19.45 -6.06 -11.56
CA ALA A 181 20.28 -6.56 -12.65
C ALA A 181 19.46 -7.29 -13.73
N ALA A 182 18.35 -7.95 -13.38
CA ALA A 182 17.47 -8.61 -14.34
C ALA A 182 16.71 -7.65 -15.27
N LEU A 183 16.72 -6.34 -14.97
CA LEU A 183 16.16 -5.27 -15.81
C LEU A 183 17.20 -4.65 -16.74
N ALA A 184 18.50 -4.84 -16.47
CA ALA A 184 19.56 -4.39 -17.35
C ALA A 184 19.57 -5.21 -18.65
N LYS A 185 19.82 -4.54 -19.77
CA LYS A 185 20.11 -5.16 -21.07
C LYS A 185 21.60 -5.07 -21.34
#